data_AF-A0A1I7VQR0-F1
#
_entry.id   AF-A0A1I7VQR0-F1
#
_cell.length_a   1.000
_cell.length_b   1.000
_cell.length_c   1.000
_cell.angle_alpha   90.00
_cell.angle_beta   90.00
_cell.angle_gamma   90.00
#
_symmetry.space_group_name_H-M   'P 1'
#
loop_
_entity.id
_entity.type
_entity.pdbx_description
1 polymer ?
#
loop_
_entity_poly.entity_id
_entity_poly.type
_entity_poly.pdbx_seq_one_letter_code
_entity_poly.pdbx_strand_id
1 'polypeptide(L)'
;MSDPVAEFLAREQNVLAGIQDDALGTSPQPYISNTGSSDVVDNGNDIASANEARLLSGTSDSGLDLPTLANGVQRSSTTPSPSLSAMSSASKSEPEKIKKWREEQKIMLEKKDKNEEKKKEEMRAAGKKELEEWYAQRAEKLAKTRAANRKAEEDFISDREALKDGAEWERIAKLCEFSAKNSKTSSDLSRLRTLLLKLKTQKE
;
A
#
# COMPACT_ATOMS: atom_id res chain seq x y z
N MET A 1 13.62 -48.96 -13.04
CA MET A 1 13.05 -48.29 -14.23
C MET A 1 12.40 -47.02 -13.73
N SER A 2 12.99 -45.86 -14.00
CA SER A 2 12.42 -44.56 -13.60
C SER A 2 11.12 -44.30 -14.36
N ASP A 3 10.13 -43.77 -13.65
CA ASP A 3 8.84 -43.38 -14.20
C ASP A 3 9.02 -42.16 -15.12
N PRO A 4 8.72 -42.27 -16.43
CA PRO A 4 8.86 -41.16 -17.37
C PRO A 4 7.97 -39.96 -17.02
N VAL A 5 6.89 -40.17 -16.26
CA VAL A 5 6.02 -39.08 -15.78
C VAL A 5 6.72 -38.28 -14.70
N ALA A 6 7.43 -38.94 -13.77
CA ALA A 6 8.19 -38.26 -12.73
C ALA A 6 9.35 -37.43 -13.30
N GLU A 7 10.00 -37.94 -14.36
CA GLU A 7 11.07 -37.21 -15.06
C GLU A 7 10.53 -35.97 -15.78
N PHE A 8 9.34 -36.05 -16.38
CA PHE A 8 8.66 -34.91 -16.99
C PHE A 8 8.26 -33.85 -15.96
N LEU A 9 7.63 -34.24 -14.84
CA LEU A 9 7.27 -33.28 -13.79
C LEU A 9 8.50 -32.61 -13.18
N ALA A 10 9.59 -33.36 -12.95
CA ALA A 10 10.83 -32.80 -12.43
C ALA A 10 11.48 -31.83 -13.42
N ARG A 11 11.44 -32.15 -14.71
CA ARG A 11 11.94 -31.28 -15.79
C ARG A 11 11.14 -29.98 -15.89
N GLU A 12 9.82 -30.04 -15.86
CA GLU A 12 8.95 -28.86 -15.92
C GLU A 12 9.11 -28.00 -14.65
N GLN A 13 9.22 -28.61 -13.46
CA GLN A 13 9.46 -27.89 -12.22
C GLN A 13 10.81 -27.16 -12.22
N ASN A 14 11.86 -27.76 -12.79
CA ASN A 14 13.18 -27.13 -12.86
C ASN A 14 13.22 -25.99 -13.90
N VAL A 15 12.45 -26.09 -14.99
CA VAL A 15 12.28 -25.01 -15.99
C VAL A 15 11.55 -23.80 -15.40
N LEU A 16 10.55 -24.02 -14.54
CA LEU A 16 9.81 -22.94 -13.86
C LEU A 16 10.54 -22.35 -12.64
N ALA A 17 11.38 -23.14 -11.96
CA ALA A 17 12.15 -22.66 -10.82
C ALA A 17 13.20 -21.58 -11.18
N GLY A 18 13.64 -21.52 -12.43
CA GLY A 18 14.60 -20.51 -12.90
C GLY A 18 14.02 -19.11 -13.14
N ILE A 19 12.70 -18.92 -13.04
CA ILE A 19 12.03 -17.62 -13.28
C ILE A 19 11.76 -16.84 -11.98
N GLN A 20 11.90 -17.48 -10.80
CA GLN A 20 11.59 -16.83 -9.51
C GLN A 20 12.75 -15.99 -8.94
N ASP A 21 13.98 -16.15 -9.44
CA ASP A 21 15.19 -15.56 -8.83
C ASP A 21 15.97 -14.58 -9.74
N ASP A 22 15.37 -14.04 -10.81
CA ASP A 22 15.96 -12.88 -11.49
C ASP A 22 15.49 -11.60 -10.80
N ALA A 23 16.31 -11.15 -9.86
CA ALA A 23 16.22 -9.85 -9.23
C ALA A 23 16.17 -8.75 -10.29
N LEU A 24 14.97 -8.25 -10.60
CA LEU A 24 14.79 -6.95 -11.23
C LEU A 24 15.31 -5.89 -10.25
N GLY A 25 16.58 -5.57 -10.43
CA GLY A 25 17.32 -4.55 -9.71
C GLY A 25 16.60 -3.21 -9.73
N THR A 26 16.59 -2.59 -8.56
CA THR A 26 16.91 -1.16 -8.34
C THR A 26 17.05 -0.33 -9.62
N SER A 27 15.95 0.30 -10.06
CA SER A 27 16.01 1.42 -10.99
C SER A 27 16.55 2.67 -10.27
N PRO A 28 17.41 3.51 -10.90
CA PRO A 28 18.06 4.63 -10.24
C PRO A 28 17.07 5.74 -9.85
N GLN A 29 17.35 6.37 -8.71
CA GLN A 29 16.65 7.54 -8.17
C GLN A 29 16.54 8.67 -9.21
N PRO A 30 15.39 9.37 -9.32
CA PRO A 30 15.33 10.60 -10.08
C PRO A 30 16.10 11.70 -9.33
N TYR A 31 17.08 12.29 -10.00
CA TYR A 31 17.73 13.53 -9.61
C TYR A 31 16.67 14.65 -9.63
N ILE A 32 16.42 15.27 -8.48
CA ILE A 32 15.64 16.51 -8.42
C ILE A 32 16.64 17.66 -8.45
N SER A 33 16.73 18.32 -9.61
CA SER A 33 17.47 19.57 -9.76
C SER A 33 16.77 20.67 -8.97
N ASN A 34 17.46 21.15 -7.95
CA ASN A 34 17.02 22.26 -7.10
C ASN A 34 17.05 23.57 -7.89
N THR A 35 15.89 24.11 -8.26
CA THR A 35 15.74 25.50 -8.69
C THR A 35 14.55 26.16 -8.00
N GLY A 36 14.85 27.12 -7.12
CA GLY A 36 14.00 28.29 -6.90
C GLY A 36 12.92 28.19 -5.82
N SER A 37 13.29 28.58 -4.60
CA SER A 37 12.63 29.64 -3.82
C SER A 37 11.14 29.94 -4.13
N SER A 38 10.24 29.59 -3.22
CA SER A 38 9.39 30.55 -2.50
C SER A 38 8.55 29.85 -1.44
N ASP A 39 8.54 30.46 -0.25
CA ASP A 39 7.54 30.29 0.79
C ASP A 39 6.12 30.33 0.21
N VAL A 40 5.34 29.27 0.44
CA VAL A 40 3.88 29.38 0.57
C VAL A 40 3.43 28.50 1.73
N VAL A 41 2.94 29.20 2.74
CA VAL A 41 2.14 28.79 3.88
C VAL A 41 1.29 27.52 3.67
N ASP A 42 1.46 26.57 4.58
CA ASP A 42 0.57 25.44 4.84
C ASP A 42 -0.74 25.98 5.45
N ASN A 43 -1.77 26.14 4.61
CA ASN A 43 -3.12 26.38 5.08
C ASN A 43 -3.89 25.05 5.00
N GLY A 44 -4.20 24.51 6.18
CA GLY A 44 -5.02 23.32 6.32
C GLY A 44 -6.42 23.53 5.73
N ASN A 45 -6.95 22.41 5.25
CA ASN A 45 -8.30 22.22 4.71
C ASN A 45 -8.43 22.50 3.20
N ASP A 46 -8.21 21.47 2.38
CA ASP A 46 -9.04 21.14 1.21
C ASP A 46 -8.65 19.75 0.65
N ILE A 47 -9.29 18.70 1.15
CA ILE A 47 -9.61 17.53 0.29
C ILE A 47 -11.14 17.49 0.21
N ALA A 48 -11.69 18.51 -0.43
CA ALA A 48 -12.98 18.39 -1.07
C ALA A 48 -12.81 17.39 -2.22
N SER A 49 -13.47 16.25 -2.08
CA SER A 49 -13.59 15.23 -3.12
C SER A 49 -14.34 15.82 -4.32
N ALA A 50 -13.60 16.50 -5.19
CA ALA A 50 -14.06 16.86 -6.52
C ALA A 50 -13.94 15.62 -7.40
N ASN A 51 -15.03 14.84 -7.44
CA ASN A 51 -15.26 13.85 -8.47
C ASN A 51 -15.47 14.58 -9.81
N GLU A 52 -14.37 14.99 -10.44
CA GLU A 52 -14.37 15.36 -11.85
C GLU A 52 -14.56 14.08 -12.66
N ALA A 53 -15.78 13.94 -13.17
CA ALA A 53 -16.27 12.83 -13.97
C ALA A 53 -15.44 12.65 -15.25
N ARG A 54 -14.41 11.81 -15.17
CA ARG A 54 -13.85 11.18 -16.36
C ARG A 54 -14.81 10.06 -16.78
N LEU A 55 -15.71 10.36 -17.71
CA LEU A 55 -16.55 9.39 -18.40
C LEU A 55 -15.67 8.35 -19.10
N LEU A 56 -15.32 7.28 -18.39
CA LEU A 56 -14.82 6.05 -19.00
C LEU A 56 -16.02 5.14 -19.25
N SER A 57 -16.59 5.31 -20.44
CA SER A 57 -17.56 4.40 -21.02
C SER A 57 -16.97 2.99 -21.10
N GLY A 58 -17.68 2.01 -20.54
CA GLY A 58 -17.62 0.61 -20.97
C GLY A 58 -16.88 -0.37 -20.05
N THR A 59 -17.47 -0.72 -18.90
CA THR A 59 -17.19 -2.01 -18.25
C THR A 59 -18.46 -2.85 -18.25
N SER A 60 -18.60 -3.67 -19.29
CA SER A 60 -19.44 -4.85 -19.28
C SER A 60 -18.80 -5.90 -20.18
N ASP A 61 -17.62 -6.38 -19.78
CA ASP A 61 -17.04 -7.60 -20.37
C ASP A 61 -17.44 -8.81 -19.51
N SER A 62 -18.71 -9.15 -19.65
CA SER A 62 -19.30 -10.44 -19.28
C SER A 62 -20.56 -10.54 -20.12
N GLY A 63 -20.38 -10.96 -21.37
CA GLY A 63 -21.48 -11.18 -22.28
C GLY A 63 -20.99 -11.12 -23.69
N LEU A 64 -20.70 -12.28 -24.26
CA LEU A 64 -20.55 -12.50 -25.69
C LEU A 64 -21.77 -11.89 -26.41
N ASP A 65 -21.61 -10.68 -26.90
CA ASP A 65 -22.54 -9.97 -27.75
C ASP A 65 -22.39 -10.51 -29.16
N LEU A 66 -23.03 -11.65 -29.43
CA LEU A 66 -23.19 -12.18 -30.77
C LEU A 66 -24.05 -11.20 -31.58
N PRO A 67 -23.50 -10.40 -32.52
CA PRO A 67 -24.31 -9.52 -33.33
C PRO A 67 -24.74 -10.32 -34.57
N THR A 68 -26.05 -10.38 -34.78
CA THR A 68 -26.65 -10.32 -36.11
C THR A 68 -26.13 -11.27 -37.20
N LEU A 69 -26.64 -12.50 -37.23
CA LEU A 69 -26.87 -13.20 -38.50
C LEU A 69 -28.36 -13.53 -38.66
N ALA A 70 -29.21 -12.56 -38.35
CA ALA A 70 -30.57 -12.51 -38.85
C ALA A 70 -30.56 -11.65 -40.11
N ASN A 71 -30.18 -12.26 -41.24
CA ASN A 71 -30.73 -12.04 -42.60
C ASN A 71 -29.66 -12.31 -43.70
N GLY A 72 -29.77 -13.47 -44.36
CA GLY A 72 -29.42 -13.60 -45.78
C GLY A 72 -28.00 -14.03 -46.16
N VAL A 73 -27.57 -15.25 -45.81
CA VAL A 73 -26.62 -16.01 -46.66
C VAL A 73 -27.13 -17.44 -46.81
N GLN A 74 -27.66 -17.74 -48.00
CA GLN A 74 -27.97 -19.10 -48.44
C GLN A 74 -26.65 -19.90 -48.51
N ARG A 75 -26.41 -20.78 -47.54
CA ARG A 75 -25.38 -21.82 -47.63
C ARG A 75 -26.04 -23.12 -48.06
N SER A 76 -26.03 -23.38 -49.37
CA SER A 76 -26.36 -24.69 -49.92
C SER A 76 -25.22 -25.66 -49.58
N SER A 77 -25.29 -26.31 -48.42
CA SER A 77 -24.46 -27.47 -48.09
C SER A 77 -25.37 -28.67 -47.88
N THR A 78 -25.51 -29.47 -48.94
CA THR A 78 -26.10 -30.80 -48.91
C THR A 78 -25.14 -31.75 -48.18
N THR A 79 -25.22 -31.81 -46.86
CA THR A 79 -24.67 -32.92 -46.06
C THR A 79 -25.75 -33.40 -45.10
N PRO A 80 -26.17 -34.68 -45.12
CA PRO A 80 -27.16 -35.17 -44.18
C PRO A 80 -26.51 -35.27 -42.79
N SER A 81 -26.90 -34.37 -41.89
CA SER A 81 -26.61 -34.51 -40.46
C SER A 81 -27.28 -35.78 -39.92
N PRO A 82 -26.56 -36.69 -39.24
CA PRO A 82 -27.20 -37.79 -38.56
C PRO A 82 -28.03 -37.22 -37.41
N SER A 83 -29.34 -37.23 -37.58
CA SER A 83 -30.31 -36.98 -36.51
C SER A 83 -30.05 -38.00 -35.41
N LEU A 84 -29.44 -37.56 -34.30
CA LEU A 84 -29.36 -38.33 -33.06
C LEU A 84 -30.77 -38.40 -32.49
N SER A 85 -31.55 -39.28 -33.13
CA SER A 85 -32.87 -39.68 -32.72
C SER A 85 -32.77 -40.19 -31.30
N ALA A 86 -33.65 -39.66 -30.45
CA ALA A 86 -33.87 -40.06 -29.07
C ALA A 86 -33.70 -41.58 -28.89
N MET A 87 -32.49 -42.02 -28.52
CA MET A 87 -32.27 -43.38 -28.08
C MET A 87 -32.86 -43.49 -26.69
N SER A 88 -34.08 -44.01 -26.65
CA SER A 88 -34.76 -44.61 -25.50
C SER A 88 -33.90 -44.75 -24.24
N SER A 89 -34.23 -43.94 -23.24
CA SER A 89 -33.83 -44.08 -21.84
C SER A 89 -34.45 -45.34 -21.25
N ALA A 90 -34.01 -46.51 -21.72
CA ALA A 90 -34.14 -47.72 -20.94
C ALA A 90 -33.24 -47.53 -19.71
N SER A 91 -33.86 -47.48 -18.55
CA SER A 91 -33.29 -47.39 -17.21
C SER A 91 -32.26 -48.51 -16.95
N LYS A 92 -31.07 -48.40 -17.54
CA LYS A 92 -29.90 -49.16 -17.12
C LYS A 92 -29.38 -48.43 -15.90
N SER A 93 -29.73 -48.93 -14.71
CA SER A 93 -29.19 -48.46 -13.44
C SER A 93 -27.69 -48.19 -13.62
N GLU A 94 -27.26 -46.95 -13.40
CA GLU A 94 -25.85 -46.59 -13.59
C GLU A 94 -24.95 -47.60 -12.86
N PRO A 95 -23.90 -48.13 -13.51
CA PRO A 95 -23.02 -49.11 -12.89
C PRO A 95 -22.39 -48.49 -11.63
N GLU A 96 -22.41 -49.24 -10.53
CA GLU A 96 -22.03 -48.74 -9.19
C GLU A 96 -20.65 -48.09 -9.13
N LYS A 97 -19.73 -48.51 -10.00
CA LYS A 97 -18.40 -47.90 -10.15
C LYS A 97 -18.46 -46.44 -10.60
N ILE A 98 -19.36 -46.10 -11.53
CA ILE A 98 -19.55 -44.72 -12.01
C ILE A 98 -20.24 -43.88 -10.93
N LYS A 99 -21.17 -44.45 -10.17
CA LYS A 99 -21.78 -43.77 -9.02
C LYS A 99 -20.73 -43.39 -7.97
N LYS A 100 -19.90 -44.36 -7.56
CA LYS A 100 -18.78 -44.12 -6.63
C LYS A 100 -17.81 -43.07 -7.16
N TRP A 101 -17.43 -43.15 -8.44
CA TRP A 101 -16.55 -42.15 -9.06
C TRP A 101 -17.15 -40.74 -9.06
N ARG A 102 -18.44 -40.58 -9.37
CA ARG A 102 -19.09 -39.26 -9.31
C ARG A 102 -19.17 -38.70 -7.90
N GLU A 103 -19.44 -39.56 -6.92
CA GLU A 103 -19.46 -39.15 -5.51
C GLU A 103 -18.07 -38.73 -5.03
N GLU A 104 -17.03 -39.50 -5.35
CA GLU A 104 -15.63 -39.16 -5.05
C GLU A 104 -15.18 -37.86 -5.73
N GLN A 105 -15.54 -37.66 -7.01
CA GLN A 105 -15.25 -36.41 -7.73
C GLN A 105 -15.99 -35.21 -7.13
N LYS A 106 -17.26 -35.39 -6.76
CA LYS A 106 -18.06 -34.35 -6.11
C LYS A 106 -17.44 -33.95 -4.77
N ILE A 107 -17.03 -34.91 -3.95
CA ILE A 107 -16.36 -34.66 -2.67
C ILE A 107 -15.01 -33.95 -2.89
N MET A 108 -14.23 -34.37 -3.90
CA MET A 108 -12.96 -33.72 -4.21
C MET A 108 -13.15 -32.26 -4.64
N LEU A 109 -14.18 -31.99 -5.45
CA LEU A 109 -14.50 -30.64 -5.90
C LEU A 109 -14.94 -29.76 -4.73
N GLU A 110 -15.86 -30.25 -3.90
CA GLU A 110 -16.31 -29.55 -2.69
C GLU A 110 -15.14 -29.26 -1.73
N LYS A 111 -14.17 -30.19 -1.61
CA LYS A 111 -12.95 -29.97 -0.82
C LYS A 111 -12.08 -28.86 -1.42
N LYS A 112 -11.95 -28.79 -2.75
CA LYS A 112 -11.20 -27.73 -3.44
C LYS A 112 -11.88 -26.38 -3.26
N ASP A 113 -13.19 -26.30 -3.50
CA ASP A 113 -13.99 -25.08 -3.34
C ASP A 113 -13.87 -24.54 -1.91
N LYS A 114 -13.97 -25.42 -0.90
CA LYS A 114 -13.79 -25.05 0.51
C LYS A 114 -12.38 -24.57 0.84
N ASN A 115 -11.36 -25.11 0.19
CA ASN A 115 -9.98 -24.66 0.40
C ASN A 115 -9.73 -23.29 -0.24
N GLU A 116 -10.28 -23.06 -1.44
CA GLU A 116 -10.22 -21.77 -2.13
C GLU A 116 -10.95 -20.68 -1.33
N GLU A 117 -12.13 -20.99 -0.81
CA GLU A 117 -12.89 -20.06 0.03
C GLU A 117 -12.13 -19.68 1.30
N LYS A 118 -11.54 -20.67 2.00
CA LYS A 118 -10.69 -20.41 3.17
C LYS A 118 -9.49 -19.53 2.83
N LYS A 119 -8.77 -19.84 1.76
CA LYS A 119 -7.61 -19.04 1.34
C LYS A 119 -8.02 -17.60 1.00
N LYS A 120 -9.17 -17.41 0.36
CA LYS A 120 -9.73 -16.09 0.08
C LYS A 120 -10.11 -15.33 1.36
N GLU A 121 -10.69 -16.01 2.33
CA GLU A 121 -11.01 -15.43 3.64
C GLU A 121 -9.76 -15.07 4.43
N GLU A 122 -8.76 -15.94 4.47
CA GLU A 122 -7.45 -15.68 5.10
C GLU A 122 -6.75 -14.47 4.47
N MET A 123 -6.70 -14.36 3.14
CA MET A 123 -6.12 -13.20 2.47
C MET A 123 -6.88 -11.91 2.79
N ARG A 124 -8.21 -11.97 2.84
CA ARG A 124 -9.03 -10.80 3.22
C ARG A 124 -8.82 -10.40 4.68
N ALA A 125 -8.79 -11.38 5.57
CA ALA A 125 -8.56 -11.16 7.00
C ALA A 125 -7.15 -10.61 7.25
N ALA A 126 -6.14 -11.12 6.55
CA ALA A 126 -4.77 -10.62 6.61
C ALA A 126 -4.70 -9.15 6.16
N GLY A 127 -5.27 -8.81 5.00
CA GLY A 127 -5.29 -7.43 4.52
C GLY A 127 -6.05 -6.48 5.45
N LYS A 128 -7.16 -6.93 6.05
CA LYS A 128 -7.89 -6.15 7.05
C LYS A 128 -7.05 -5.92 8.32
N LYS A 129 -6.38 -6.97 8.81
CA LYS A 129 -5.51 -6.88 9.99
C LYS A 129 -4.33 -5.95 9.76
N GLU A 130 -3.69 -6.03 8.59
CA GLU A 130 -2.58 -5.13 8.23
C GLU A 130 -3.02 -3.66 8.19
N LEU A 131 -4.22 -3.40 7.66
CA LEU A 131 -4.78 -2.05 7.65
C LEU A 131 -5.07 -1.53 9.07
N GLU A 132 -5.66 -2.36 9.92
CA GLU A 132 -5.91 -2.01 11.33
C GLU A 132 -4.61 -1.75 12.09
N GLU A 133 -3.59 -2.60 11.89
CA GLU A 133 -2.25 -2.43 12.46
C GLU A 133 -1.60 -1.11 12.01
N TRP A 134 -1.71 -0.77 10.72
CA TRP A 134 -1.19 0.49 10.21
C TRP A 134 -1.85 1.71 10.86
N TYR A 135 -3.17 1.69 11.02
CA TYR A 135 -3.88 2.76 11.71
C TYR A 135 -3.51 2.84 13.19
N ALA A 136 -3.33 1.71 13.87
CA ALA A 136 -2.90 1.65 15.26
C ALA A 136 -1.50 2.27 15.43
N GLN A 137 -0.53 1.86 14.62
CA GLN A 137 0.83 2.40 14.64
C GLN A 137 0.86 3.90 14.33
N ARG A 138 0.05 4.35 13.35
CA ARG A 138 -0.07 5.78 13.02
C ARG A 138 -0.66 6.57 14.18
N ALA A 139 -1.71 6.05 14.81
CA ALA A 139 -2.35 6.67 15.96
C ALA A 139 -1.37 6.78 17.14
N GLU A 140 -0.60 5.72 17.42
CA GLU A 140 0.43 5.73 18.45
C GLU A 140 1.53 6.76 18.15
N LYS A 141 2.05 6.78 16.92
CA LYS A 141 3.06 7.76 16.50
C LYS A 141 2.56 9.19 16.70
N LEU A 142 1.32 9.47 16.29
CA LEU A 142 0.72 10.78 16.45
C LEU A 142 0.50 11.15 17.92
N ALA A 143 0.04 10.19 18.75
CA ALA A 143 -0.11 10.38 20.19
C ALA A 143 1.24 10.67 20.85
N LYS A 144 2.29 9.94 20.49
CA LYS A 144 3.66 10.15 20.98
C LYS A 144 4.21 11.52 20.58
N THR A 145 4.01 11.95 19.33
CA THR A 145 4.42 13.29 18.89
C THR A 145 3.66 14.38 19.63
N ARG A 146 2.34 14.25 19.81
CA ARG A 146 1.55 15.22 20.58
C ARG A 146 2.00 15.30 22.04
N ALA A 147 2.26 14.16 22.67
CA ALA A 147 2.74 14.10 24.05
C ALA A 147 4.15 14.71 24.17
N ALA A 148 5.05 14.41 23.24
CA ALA A 148 6.39 15.00 23.20
C ALA A 148 6.34 16.53 23.02
N ASN A 149 5.48 17.03 22.12
CA ASN A 149 5.32 18.47 21.92
C ASN A 149 4.75 19.17 23.16
N ARG A 150 3.72 18.59 23.79
CA ARG A 150 3.15 19.14 25.02
C ARG A 150 4.18 19.16 26.15
N LYS A 151 4.95 18.08 26.31
CA LYS A 151 6.04 18.03 27.30
C LYS A 151 7.12 19.06 26.98
N ALA A 152 7.54 19.19 25.73
CA ALA A 152 8.54 20.18 25.34
C ALA A 152 8.06 21.63 25.59
N GLU A 153 6.77 21.90 25.38
CA GLU A 153 6.15 23.18 25.71
C GLU A 153 6.11 23.42 27.22
N GLU A 154 5.71 22.42 28.01
CA GLU A 154 5.71 22.49 29.47
C GLU A 154 7.13 22.70 30.02
N ASP A 155 8.11 21.95 29.53
CA ASP A 155 9.53 22.10 29.87
C ASP A 155 10.03 23.51 29.49
N PHE A 156 9.64 24.03 28.32
CA PHE A 156 10.00 25.37 27.86
C PHE A 156 9.39 26.48 28.74
N ILE A 157 8.12 26.34 29.11
CA ILE A 157 7.44 27.29 30.01
C ILE A 157 8.06 27.21 31.41
N SER A 158 8.28 26.00 31.94
CA SER A 158 8.94 25.80 33.22
C SER A 158 10.34 26.43 33.24
N ASP A 159 11.15 26.21 32.20
CA ASP A 159 12.48 26.84 32.06
C ASP A 159 12.40 28.38 32.01
N ARG A 160 11.33 28.93 31.41
CA ARG A 160 11.08 30.38 31.36
C ARG A 160 10.73 30.95 32.73
N GLU A 161 9.83 30.29 33.45
CA GLU A 161 9.32 30.72 34.77
C GLU A 161 10.29 30.40 35.92
N ALA A 162 11.14 29.38 35.78
CA ALA A 162 12.11 28.98 36.81
C ALA A 162 13.20 30.04 37.03
N LEU A 163 13.49 30.89 36.04
CA LEU A 163 14.33 32.06 36.22
C LEU A 163 13.59 33.10 37.06
N LYS A 164 13.86 33.09 38.36
CA LYS A 164 13.39 34.07 39.35
C LYS A 164 13.76 35.51 38.96
N ASP A 165 12.98 36.46 39.47
CA ASP A 165 13.28 37.89 39.45
C ASP A 165 14.72 38.12 39.93
N GLY A 166 15.55 38.77 39.09
CA GLY A 166 17.00 38.95 39.27
C GLY A 166 17.89 38.17 38.30
N ALA A 167 17.35 37.26 37.48
CA ALA A 167 18.08 36.48 36.47
C ALA A 167 17.84 36.96 35.02
N GLU A 168 17.40 38.20 34.81
CA GLU A 168 16.98 38.71 33.50
C GLU A 168 18.10 38.65 32.46
N TRP A 169 19.34 38.97 32.85
CA TRP A 169 20.49 38.88 31.96
C TRP A 169 20.88 37.45 31.61
N GLU A 170 20.61 36.48 32.50
CA GLU A 170 20.75 35.06 32.20
C GLU A 170 19.70 34.58 31.19
N ARG A 171 18.45 35.08 31.32
CA ARG A 171 17.37 34.85 30.35
C ARG A 171 17.73 35.38 28.96
N ILE A 172 18.15 36.64 28.90
CA ILE A 172 18.54 37.31 27.65
C ILE A 172 19.72 36.58 27.01
N ALA A 173 20.74 36.21 27.79
CA ALA A 173 21.88 35.49 27.28
C ALA A 173 21.53 34.08 26.76
N LYS A 174 20.62 33.34 27.42
CA LYS A 174 20.17 32.01 26.95
C LYS A 174 19.46 32.08 25.60
N LEU A 175 18.76 33.18 25.32
CA LEU A 175 18.07 33.44 24.05
C LEU A 175 19.00 33.98 22.94
N CYS A 176 20.15 34.55 23.31
CA CYS A 176 21.13 35.05 22.35
C CYS A 176 22.06 33.95 21.82
N GLU A 177 22.10 33.79 20.49
CA GLU A 177 23.07 32.93 19.80
C GLU A 177 24.46 33.59 19.81
N PHE A 178 25.37 33.11 20.65
CA PHE A 178 26.76 33.58 20.71
C PHE A 178 27.72 32.84 19.76
N SER A 179 27.23 31.85 19.02
CA SER A 179 28.04 31.08 18.07
C SER A 179 28.52 31.94 16.89
N ALA A 180 29.82 31.94 16.63
CA ALA A 180 30.42 32.63 15.48
C ALA A 180 29.97 32.05 14.13
N LYS A 181 29.45 30.81 14.11
CA LYS A 181 29.11 30.09 12.87
C LYS A 181 27.79 30.54 12.21
N ASN A 182 26.91 31.21 12.96
CA ASN A 182 25.59 31.65 12.48
C ASN A 182 25.51 33.19 12.27
N SER A 183 26.65 33.90 12.23
CA SER A 183 26.69 35.35 12.04
C SER A 183 26.42 35.73 10.58
N LYS A 184 25.17 35.60 10.12
CA LYS A 184 24.71 36.13 8.81
C LYS A 184 24.48 37.64 8.83
N THR A 185 24.79 38.32 9.93
CA THR A 185 24.58 39.77 10.11
C THR A 185 25.77 40.55 9.58
N SER A 186 25.53 41.58 8.76
CA SER A 186 26.58 42.50 8.25
C SER A 186 27.18 43.43 9.31
N SER A 187 26.57 43.49 10.50
CA SER A 187 27.00 44.34 11.63
C SER A 187 27.90 43.58 12.61
N ASP A 188 28.96 44.23 13.09
CA ASP A 188 29.80 43.71 14.17
C ASP A 188 29.06 43.78 15.53
N LEU A 189 28.70 42.61 16.05
CA LEU A 189 28.03 42.46 17.35
C LEU A 189 29.01 42.17 18.49
N SER A 190 30.32 42.23 18.29
CA SER A 190 31.33 41.86 19.30
C SER A 190 31.21 42.67 20.60
N ARG A 191 30.91 43.97 20.48
CA ARG A 191 30.68 44.85 21.64
C ARG A 191 29.41 44.46 22.42
N LEU A 192 28.31 44.18 21.72
CA LEU A 192 27.06 43.73 22.32
C LEU A 192 27.23 42.37 23.03
N ARG A 193 27.91 41.41 22.37
CA ARG A 193 28.22 40.10 22.95
C ARG A 193 29.01 40.24 24.25
N THR A 194 30.04 41.11 24.25
CA THR A 194 30.85 41.38 25.43
C THR A 194 30.04 42.00 26.57
N LEU A 195 29.16 42.95 26.27
CA LEU A 195 28.29 43.58 27.26
C LEU A 195 27.29 42.58 27.87
N LEU A 196 26.60 41.80 27.03
CA LEU A 196 25.64 40.78 27.49
C LEU A 196 26.30 39.71 28.36
N LEU A 197 27.51 39.27 28.01
CA LEU A 197 28.25 38.29 28.82
C LEU A 197 28.69 38.88 30.17
N LYS A 198 29.12 40.14 30.22
CA LYS A 198 29.45 40.82 31.49
C LYS A 198 28.23 40.93 32.41
N LEU A 199 27.09 41.37 31.85
CA LEU A 199 25.84 41.52 32.57
C LEU A 199 25.27 40.17 33.06
N LYS A 200 25.51 39.09 32.31
CA LYS A 200 25.19 37.73 32.77
C LYS A 200 25.99 37.31 34.02
N THR A 201 27.26 37.71 34.11
CA THR A 201 28.16 37.31 35.20
C THR A 201 28.16 38.26 36.39
N GLN A 202 27.66 39.48 36.23
CA GLN A 202 27.47 40.41 37.33
C GLN A 202 26.30 39.92 38.20
N LYS A 203 26.63 39.19 39.26
CA LYS A 203 25.75 39.04 40.42
C LYS A 203 25.96 40.27 41.30
N GLU A 204 24.87 40.97 41.61
CA GLU A 204 24.83 41.84 42.79
C GLU A 204 24.96 41.02 44.09
#